data_AF-A0A1Q8KIZ2-F1
#
_entry.id   AF-A0A1Q8KIZ2-F1
#
_cell.length_a   1.000
_cell.length_b   1.000
_cell.length_c   1.000
_cell.angle_alpha   90.00
_cell.angle_beta   90.00
_cell.angle_gamma   90.00
#
_symmetry.space_group_name_H-M   'P 1'
#
loop_
_entity.id
_entity.type
_entity.pdbx_description
1 polymer ?
#
loop_
_entity_poly.entity_id
_entity_poly.type
_entity_poly.pdbx_seq_one_letter_code
_entity_poly.pdbx_strand_id
1 'polypeptide(L)'
;MGVLAAGRRHSVACRTDGTVVATGDGRAGECDVGGWTGVVAVAVGNVHTAANTGRAHTVGLRCDGTVLATGWNGDGQCTVDGWRSVTAVAAGWRRTLGLLADGTVVAAGRDAEGQCRVADWRGVRALACGDWHSVGVLVDGTAVATGNDRRGQCRVEEWRDLVDVGAGALHTVGLRAGGTVVAAPGDGPGTVAVRAWRDVVALSAGSHHTVALRADGTVLAAGADTHGQCDVQEWRDVVAVAAGSTHTLGLRADGTVVAAGNDAARRCRVGGWSGVRSAPTR
;
A
#
# COMPACT_ATOMS: atom_id res chain seq x y z
N MET A 1 -8.82 4.49 1.81
CA MET A 1 -8.83 3.06 1.42
C MET A 1 -8.27 2.92 0.02
N GLY A 2 -7.41 1.93 -0.24
CA GLY A 2 -6.76 1.73 -1.53
C GLY A 2 -7.66 1.01 -2.54
N VAL A 3 -7.87 1.61 -3.71
CA VAL A 3 -8.60 1.02 -4.85
C VAL A 3 -7.66 0.40 -5.89
N LEU A 4 -6.38 0.76 -5.79
CA LEU A 4 -5.25 0.18 -6.52
C LEU A 4 -4.27 -0.39 -5.49
N ALA A 5 -3.67 -1.52 -5.82
CA ALA A 5 -2.58 -2.10 -5.04
C ALA A 5 -1.52 -2.68 -5.97
N ALA A 6 -0.26 -2.42 -5.65
CA ALA A 6 0.90 -2.89 -6.38
C ALA A 6 1.76 -3.71 -5.42
N GLY A 7 2.00 -4.97 -5.76
CA GLY A 7 2.82 -5.88 -4.96
C GLY A 7 4.24 -6.02 -5.49
N ARG A 8 4.88 -7.12 -5.10
CA ARG A 8 6.13 -7.51 -5.73
C ARG A 8 5.92 -7.90 -7.18
N ARG A 9 4.97 -8.82 -7.45
CA ARG A 9 4.85 -9.50 -8.76
C ARG A 9 3.49 -9.39 -9.44
N HIS A 10 2.55 -8.71 -8.82
CA HIS A 10 1.22 -8.54 -9.36
C HIS A 10 0.65 -7.18 -8.94
N SER A 11 -0.40 -6.80 -9.64
CA SER A 11 -1.16 -5.57 -9.45
C SER A 11 -2.63 -5.95 -9.33
N VAL A 12 -3.38 -5.21 -8.52
CA VAL A 12 -4.79 -5.46 -8.26
C VAL A 12 -5.55 -4.13 -8.27
N ALA A 13 -6.77 -4.14 -8.81
CA ALA A 13 -7.68 -3.01 -8.76
C ALA A 13 -9.11 -3.44 -8.43
N CYS A 14 -9.80 -2.60 -7.64
CA CYS A 14 -11.22 -2.73 -7.36
C CYS A 14 -12.04 -1.94 -8.39
N ARG A 15 -13.05 -2.58 -8.97
CA ARG A 15 -13.99 -1.92 -9.88
C ARG A 15 -15.17 -1.28 -9.15
N THR A 16 -15.88 -0.39 -9.83
CA THR A 16 -17.07 0.31 -9.32
C THR A 16 -18.24 -0.63 -9.01
N ASP A 17 -18.33 -1.75 -9.73
CA ASP A 17 -19.31 -2.84 -9.50
C ASP A 17 -18.96 -3.74 -8.30
N GLY A 18 -17.82 -3.50 -7.64
CA GLY A 18 -17.34 -4.29 -6.50
C GLY A 18 -16.65 -5.60 -6.88
N THR A 19 -16.37 -5.83 -8.17
CA THR A 19 -15.48 -6.90 -8.62
C THR A 19 -14.00 -6.47 -8.57
N VAL A 20 -13.09 -7.43 -8.69
CA VAL A 20 -11.64 -7.19 -8.62
C VAL A 20 -10.94 -7.75 -9.84
N VAL A 21 -9.97 -7.00 -10.36
CA VAL A 21 -9.06 -7.45 -11.41
C VAL A 21 -7.65 -7.56 -10.88
N ALA A 22 -6.91 -8.56 -11.39
CA ALA A 22 -5.50 -8.76 -11.06
C ALA A 22 -4.70 -9.10 -12.33
N THR A 23 -3.43 -8.71 -12.34
CA THR A 23 -2.46 -9.08 -13.39
C THR A 23 -1.09 -9.31 -12.76
N GLY A 24 -0.28 -10.20 -13.33
CA GLY A 24 1.03 -10.54 -12.79
C GLY A 24 1.29 -12.03 -12.65
N ASP A 25 2.25 -12.37 -11.79
CA ASP A 25 2.52 -13.75 -11.36
C ASP A 25 1.47 -14.20 -10.32
N GLY A 26 0.61 -15.16 -10.70
CA GLY A 26 -0.40 -15.76 -9.84
C GLY A 26 -0.09 -17.22 -9.47
N ARG A 27 1.17 -17.67 -9.56
CA ARG A 27 1.53 -19.09 -9.35
C ARG A 27 1.25 -19.62 -7.94
N ALA A 28 1.09 -18.74 -6.94
CA ALA A 28 0.66 -19.13 -5.61
C ALA A 28 -0.79 -18.74 -5.29
N GLY A 29 -1.58 -18.39 -6.32
CA GLY A 29 -2.97 -17.97 -6.22
C GLY A 29 -3.16 -16.47 -5.98
N GLU A 30 -2.10 -15.65 -6.10
CA GLU A 30 -2.17 -14.21 -5.79
C GLU A 30 -3.20 -13.45 -6.65
N CYS A 31 -3.48 -13.96 -7.85
CA CYS A 31 -4.42 -13.37 -8.81
C CYS A 31 -5.80 -14.03 -8.80
N ASP A 32 -6.10 -14.95 -7.86
CA ASP A 32 -7.35 -15.72 -7.82
C ASP A 32 -8.51 -14.90 -7.23
N VAL A 33 -8.81 -13.77 -7.88
CA VAL A 33 -9.81 -12.77 -7.44
C VAL A 33 -11.12 -12.85 -8.24
N GLY A 34 -11.22 -13.75 -9.22
CA GLY A 34 -12.31 -13.78 -10.21
C GLY A 34 -13.73 -14.01 -9.66
N GLY A 35 -13.85 -14.48 -8.42
CA GLY A 35 -15.13 -14.66 -7.73
C GLY A 35 -15.45 -13.58 -6.69
N TRP A 36 -14.57 -12.58 -6.51
CA TRP A 36 -14.75 -11.57 -5.47
C TRP A 36 -15.80 -10.55 -5.89
N THR A 37 -16.73 -10.27 -4.98
CA THR A 37 -17.83 -9.32 -5.17
C THR A 37 -18.04 -8.46 -3.93
N GLY A 38 -18.65 -7.29 -4.10
CA GLY A 38 -18.87 -6.34 -3.01
C GLY A 38 -17.58 -5.78 -2.41
N VAL A 39 -16.45 -5.86 -3.11
CA VAL A 39 -15.17 -5.31 -2.68
C VAL A 39 -15.19 -3.78 -2.80
N VAL A 40 -14.65 -3.10 -1.80
CA VAL A 40 -14.52 -1.63 -1.75
C VAL A 40 -13.09 -1.15 -1.61
N ALA A 41 -12.18 -2.02 -1.18
CA ALA A 41 -10.75 -1.73 -1.11
C ALA A 41 -9.92 -3.00 -1.32
N VAL A 42 -8.70 -2.83 -1.83
CA VAL A 42 -7.74 -3.89 -2.06
C VAL A 42 -6.37 -3.53 -1.47
N ALA A 43 -5.65 -4.54 -1.02
CA ALA A 43 -4.26 -4.44 -0.62
C ALA A 43 -3.49 -5.67 -1.13
N VAL A 44 -2.18 -5.51 -1.34
CA VAL A 44 -1.32 -6.57 -1.85
C VAL A 44 -0.06 -6.66 -1.01
N GLY A 45 0.33 -7.89 -0.65
CA GLY A 45 1.59 -8.12 0.03
C GLY A 45 2.78 -7.73 -0.84
N ASN A 46 3.58 -6.77 -0.37
CA ASN A 46 4.77 -6.28 -1.05
C ASN A 46 6.06 -6.68 -0.33
N VAL A 47 7.14 -6.83 -1.10
CA VAL A 47 8.50 -7.09 -0.59
C VAL A 47 9.54 -6.83 -1.68
N HIS A 48 10.72 -6.35 -1.28
CA HIS A 48 11.90 -6.14 -2.13
C HIS A 48 12.27 -7.38 -2.97
N THR A 49 13.07 -7.15 -4.01
CA THR A 49 13.36 -8.12 -5.07
C THR A 49 14.40 -9.19 -4.73
N ALA A 50 14.52 -9.64 -3.48
CA ALA A 50 15.41 -10.75 -3.14
C ALA A 50 14.95 -12.10 -3.72
N ALA A 51 15.90 -13.02 -3.93
CA ALA A 51 15.62 -14.34 -4.53
C ALA A 51 14.66 -15.19 -3.68
N ASN A 52 14.73 -15.06 -2.35
CA ASN A 52 13.93 -15.81 -1.38
C ASN A 52 12.53 -15.21 -1.11
N THR A 53 12.17 -14.05 -1.66
CA THR A 53 10.92 -13.33 -1.32
C THR A 53 9.80 -13.54 -2.35
N GLY A 54 9.71 -14.75 -2.92
CA GLY A 54 8.96 -15.10 -4.15
C GLY A 54 7.45 -14.85 -4.15
N ARG A 55 6.78 -15.27 -3.09
CA ARG A 55 5.32 -15.46 -3.04
C ARG A 55 4.66 -14.33 -2.25
N ALA A 56 3.47 -13.93 -2.68
CA ALA A 56 2.70 -12.85 -2.06
C ALA A 56 1.25 -13.28 -1.81
N HIS A 57 0.40 -12.30 -1.49
CA HIS A 57 -1.03 -12.48 -1.29
C HIS A 57 -1.78 -11.20 -1.65
N THR A 58 -3.07 -11.34 -1.94
CA THR A 58 -4.02 -10.26 -2.20
C THR A 58 -5.08 -10.27 -1.11
N VAL A 59 -5.49 -9.09 -0.68
CA VAL A 59 -6.53 -8.87 0.34
C VAL A 59 -7.60 -7.95 -0.23
N GLY A 60 -8.87 -8.30 -0.02
CA GLY A 60 -10.03 -7.50 -0.42
C GLY A 60 -10.91 -7.20 0.78
N LEU A 61 -11.23 -5.93 1.01
CA LEU A 61 -12.21 -5.50 1.99
C LEU A 61 -13.58 -5.40 1.32
N ARG A 62 -14.59 -6.06 1.88
CA ARG A 62 -15.98 -5.98 1.41
C ARG A 62 -16.74 -4.84 2.06
N CYS A 63 -17.81 -4.38 1.41
CA CYS A 63 -18.68 -3.31 1.90
C CYS A 63 -19.41 -3.64 3.22
N ASP A 64 -19.52 -4.93 3.56
CA ASP A 64 -20.10 -5.42 4.82
C ASP A 64 -19.08 -5.48 5.97
N GLY A 65 -17.83 -5.04 5.75
CA GLY A 65 -16.76 -5.06 6.75
C GLY A 65 -16.10 -6.43 6.95
N THR A 66 -16.38 -7.42 6.09
CA THR A 66 -15.64 -8.69 6.02
C THR A 66 -14.43 -8.60 5.08
N VAL A 67 -13.48 -9.52 5.22
CA VAL A 67 -12.23 -9.51 4.45
C VAL A 67 -12.04 -10.83 3.72
N LEU A 68 -11.61 -10.75 2.47
CA LEU A 68 -11.19 -11.86 1.62
C LEU A 68 -9.67 -11.83 1.47
N ALA A 69 -9.03 -12.99 1.39
CA ALA A 69 -7.62 -13.08 1.04
C ALA A 69 -7.32 -14.30 0.17
N THR A 70 -6.38 -14.14 -0.76
CA THR A 70 -5.90 -15.23 -1.63
C THR A 70 -4.40 -15.12 -1.86
N GLY A 71 -3.77 -16.20 -2.30
CA GLY A 71 -2.32 -16.28 -2.51
C GLY A 71 -1.62 -17.21 -1.51
N TRP A 72 -0.31 -17.03 -1.38
CA TRP A 72 0.49 -17.87 -0.50
C TRP A 72 0.18 -17.60 0.97
N ASN A 73 -0.22 -18.65 1.70
CA ASN A 73 -0.65 -18.57 3.10
C ASN A 73 0.24 -19.34 4.10
N GLY A 74 1.53 -19.56 3.78
CA GLY A 74 2.37 -20.41 4.64
C GLY A 74 2.76 -19.80 5.98
N ASP A 75 2.49 -18.51 6.21
CA ASP A 75 2.63 -17.85 7.51
C ASP A 75 1.26 -17.46 8.13
N GLY A 76 0.13 -17.84 7.51
CA GLY A 76 -1.20 -17.46 7.98
C GLY A 76 -1.65 -16.04 7.59
N GLN A 77 -0.98 -15.38 6.64
CA GLN A 77 -1.31 -14.02 6.21
C GLN A 77 -2.69 -13.88 5.53
N CYS A 78 -3.26 -14.97 5.04
CA CYS A 78 -4.61 -15.02 4.47
C CYS A 78 -5.66 -15.48 5.50
N THR A 79 -5.29 -15.73 6.76
CA THR A 79 -6.22 -16.16 7.81
C THR A 79 -7.02 -14.96 8.34
N VAL A 80 -8.01 -14.53 7.55
CA VAL A 80 -8.82 -13.32 7.80
C VAL A 80 -10.33 -13.58 7.93
N ASP A 81 -10.78 -14.83 7.77
CA ASP A 81 -12.20 -15.22 7.69
C ASP A 81 -13.05 -14.83 8.91
N GLY A 82 -12.41 -14.68 10.07
CA GLY A 82 -13.06 -14.28 11.32
C GLY A 82 -13.19 -12.76 11.52
N TRP A 83 -12.58 -11.94 10.67
CA TRP A 83 -12.53 -10.50 10.85
C TRP A 83 -13.87 -9.85 10.47
N ARG A 84 -14.33 -8.90 11.30
CA ARG A 84 -15.61 -8.20 11.14
C ARG A 84 -15.42 -6.73 11.45
N SER A 85 -16.33 -5.90 10.94
CA SER A 85 -16.30 -4.45 11.14
C SER A 85 -14.98 -3.80 10.71
N VAL A 86 -14.33 -4.37 9.69
CA VAL A 86 -13.08 -3.84 9.14
C VAL A 86 -13.42 -2.62 8.26
N THR A 87 -12.65 -1.55 8.41
CA THR A 87 -12.82 -0.28 7.68
C THR A 87 -11.62 0.06 6.80
N ALA A 88 -10.47 -0.58 7.02
CA ALA A 88 -9.33 -0.51 6.11
C ALA A 88 -8.48 -1.78 6.20
N VAL A 89 -7.80 -2.12 5.11
CA VAL A 89 -6.85 -3.23 5.04
C VAL A 89 -5.52 -2.74 4.51
N ALA A 90 -4.44 -3.36 4.98
CA ALA A 90 -3.10 -3.15 4.46
C ALA A 90 -2.36 -4.50 4.44
N ALA A 91 -1.51 -4.71 3.45
CA ALA A 91 -0.78 -5.97 3.26
C ALA A 91 0.70 -5.70 2.99
N GLY A 92 1.57 -6.40 3.71
CA GLY A 92 3.03 -6.30 3.60
C GLY A 92 3.65 -7.65 3.30
N TRP A 93 4.95 -7.79 3.56
CA TRP A 93 5.59 -9.09 3.37
C TRP A 93 5.04 -10.10 4.38
N ARG A 94 4.22 -11.05 3.88
CA ARG A 94 3.67 -12.18 4.64
C ARG A 94 2.83 -11.76 5.85
N ARG A 95 2.16 -10.60 5.75
CA ARG A 95 1.30 -10.03 6.78
C ARG A 95 0.12 -9.28 6.18
N THR A 96 -1.03 -9.40 6.83
CA THR A 96 -2.22 -8.57 6.64
C THR A 96 -2.55 -7.82 7.94
N LEU A 97 -2.92 -6.55 7.83
CA LEU A 97 -3.55 -5.77 8.90
C LEU A 97 -4.99 -5.40 8.52
N GLY A 98 -5.87 -5.39 9.51
CA GLY A 98 -7.23 -4.86 9.42
C GLY A 98 -7.46 -3.77 10.47
N LEU A 99 -7.88 -2.58 10.03
CA LEU A 99 -8.39 -1.53 10.92
C LEU A 99 -9.85 -1.81 11.22
N LEU A 100 -10.22 -1.89 12.49
CA LEU A 100 -11.60 -2.07 12.92
C LEU A 100 -12.29 -0.71 13.08
N ALA A 101 -13.63 -0.71 13.01
CA ALA A 101 -14.46 0.49 13.15
C ALA A 101 -14.31 1.21 14.50
N ASP A 102 -13.86 0.51 15.54
CA ASP A 102 -13.57 1.07 16.86
C ASP A 102 -12.16 1.71 16.98
N GLY A 103 -11.38 1.72 15.89
CA GLY A 103 -10.04 2.27 15.85
C GLY A 103 -8.95 1.33 16.39
N THR A 104 -9.27 0.06 16.68
CA THR A 104 -8.28 -0.98 17.00
C THR A 104 -7.82 -1.72 15.73
N VAL A 105 -6.75 -2.51 15.84
CA VAL A 105 -6.12 -3.17 14.69
C VAL A 105 -5.94 -4.66 14.97
N VAL A 106 -6.27 -5.48 13.98
CA VAL A 106 -6.00 -6.92 13.95
C VAL A 106 -4.90 -7.23 12.94
N ALA A 107 -4.14 -8.29 13.19
CA ALA A 107 -3.05 -8.74 12.34
C ALA A 107 -3.11 -10.25 12.09
N ALA A 108 -2.73 -10.66 10.89
CA ALA A 108 -2.53 -12.06 10.53
C ALA A 108 -1.22 -12.20 9.75
N GLY A 109 -0.53 -13.32 9.90
CA GLY A 109 0.74 -13.59 9.22
C GLY A 109 1.96 -13.60 10.14
N ARG A 110 3.13 -13.48 9.52
CA ARG A 110 4.45 -13.59 10.13
C ARG A 110 4.74 -12.43 11.10
N ASP A 111 5.22 -12.75 12.31
CA ASP A 111 5.57 -11.80 13.36
C ASP A 111 7.03 -11.92 13.88
N ALA A 112 7.95 -12.43 13.07
CA ALA A 112 9.31 -12.73 13.56
C ALA A 112 10.10 -11.49 14.01
N GLU A 113 9.74 -10.28 13.55
CA GLU A 113 10.34 -9.02 13.95
C GLU A 113 9.40 -8.16 14.81
N GLY A 114 8.24 -8.67 15.22
CA GLY A 114 7.24 -7.92 15.99
C GLY A 114 6.31 -7.03 15.16
N GLN A 115 6.31 -7.17 13.83
CA GLN A 115 5.48 -6.38 12.92
C GLN A 115 3.96 -6.60 13.12
N CYS A 116 3.52 -7.66 13.77
CA CYS A 116 2.11 -7.90 14.10
C CYS A 116 1.74 -7.44 15.52
N ARG A 117 2.65 -6.83 16.29
CA ARG A 117 2.39 -6.32 17.66
C ARG A 117 1.59 -5.02 17.65
N VAL A 118 0.34 -5.12 17.22
CA VAL A 118 -0.61 -4.00 17.07
C VAL A 118 -1.72 -4.01 18.12
N ALA A 119 -1.70 -4.99 19.04
CA ALA A 119 -2.77 -5.23 20.01
C ALA A 119 -3.03 -4.06 20.97
N ASP A 120 -2.03 -3.19 21.18
CA ASP A 120 -2.14 -2.01 22.04
C ASP A 120 -2.44 -0.70 21.26
N TRP A 121 -2.53 -0.76 19.92
CA TRP A 121 -2.82 0.41 19.12
C TRP A 121 -4.30 0.80 19.27
N ARG A 122 -4.56 2.08 19.53
CA ARG A 122 -5.92 2.62 19.75
C ARG A 122 -6.09 3.91 18.97
N GLY A 123 -7.32 4.18 18.54
CA GLY A 123 -7.63 5.40 17.79
C GLY A 123 -6.88 5.48 16.47
N VAL A 124 -6.63 4.35 15.80
CA VAL A 124 -5.98 4.31 14.49
C VAL A 124 -6.98 4.75 13.41
N ARG A 125 -6.52 5.51 12.42
CA ARG A 125 -7.34 5.93 11.28
C ARG A 125 -6.74 5.62 9.90
N ALA A 126 -5.44 5.38 9.81
CA ALA A 126 -4.76 4.94 8.59
C ALA A 126 -3.65 3.95 8.96
N LEU A 127 -3.36 3.02 8.05
CA LEU A 127 -2.42 1.93 8.24
C LEU A 127 -1.60 1.72 6.97
N ALA A 128 -0.33 1.35 7.14
CA ALA A 128 0.52 0.88 6.06
C ALA A 128 1.36 -0.32 6.49
N CYS A 129 1.71 -1.13 5.50
CA CYS A 129 2.58 -2.28 5.65
C CYS A 129 3.80 -2.13 4.76
N GLY A 130 4.98 -2.06 5.39
CA GLY A 130 6.24 -2.20 4.68
C GLY A 130 6.64 -3.66 4.54
N ASP A 131 7.85 -3.89 4.06
CA ASP A 131 8.41 -5.24 4.00
C ASP A 131 8.63 -5.83 5.39
N TRP A 132 9.04 -5.00 6.36
CA TRP A 132 9.55 -5.48 7.64
C TRP A 132 8.91 -4.83 8.86
N HIS A 133 7.94 -3.94 8.65
CA HIS A 133 7.32 -3.17 9.71
C HIS A 133 5.89 -2.73 9.35
N SER A 134 5.23 -2.21 10.36
CA SER A 134 3.85 -1.74 10.36
C SER A 134 3.81 -0.34 10.88
N VAL A 135 2.98 0.51 10.27
CA VAL A 135 2.80 1.90 10.73
C VAL A 135 1.33 2.25 10.74
N GLY A 136 0.91 2.99 11.75
CA GLY A 136 -0.43 3.53 11.87
C GLY A 136 -0.40 5.03 12.14
N VAL A 137 -1.38 5.75 11.59
CA VAL A 137 -1.68 7.14 11.96
C VAL A 137 -2.85 7.13 12.92
N LEU A 138 -2.72 7.85 14.03
CA LEU A 138 -3.76 7.98 15.03
C LEU A 138 -4.71 9.15 14.70
N VAL A 139 -5.88 9.16 15.32
CA VAL A 139 -6.90 10.20 15.15
C VAL A 139 -6.42 11.59 15.54
N ASP A 140 -5.46 11.68 16.46
CA ASP A 140 -4.82 12.93 16.89
C ASP A 140 -3.71 13.42 15.93
N GLY A 141 -3.44 12.69 14.85
CA GLY A 141 -2.42 13.03 13.86
C GLY A 141 -0.99 12.61 14.22
N THR A 142 -0.79 11.85 15.30
CA THR A 142 0.49 11.19 15.63
C THR A 142 0.62 9.84 14.91
N ALA A 143 1.77 9.18 15.04
CA ALA A 143 2.03 7.87 14.44
C ALA A 143 2.57 6.85 15.45
N VAL A 144 2.28 5.58 15.17
CA VAL A 144 2.81 4.41 15.86
C VAL A 144 3.43 3.46 14.85
N ALA A 145 4.50 2.77 15.23
CA ALA A 145 5.15 1.78 14.38
C ALA A 145 5.61 0.56 15.18
N THR A 146 5.63 -0.62 14.54
CA THR A 146 6.18 -1.85 15.12
C THR A 146 6.82 -2.71 14.04
N GLY A 147 7.80 -3.54 14.43
CA GLY A 147 8.56 -4.41 13.53
C GLY A 147 10.05 -4.11 13.55
N ASN A 148 10.74 -4.43 12.46
CA ASN A 148 12.16 -4.18 12.32
C ASN A 148 12.45 -2.66 12.32
N ASP A 149 13.37 -2.21 13.16
CA ASP A 149 13.84 -0.82 13.23
C ASP A 149 15.36 -0.68 13.04
N ARG A 150 16.03 -1.63 12.38
CA ARG A 150 17.50 -1.61 12.25
C ARG A 150 18.04 -0.41 11.46
N ARG A 151 17.19 0.33 10.74
CA ARG A 151 17.53 1.53 9.96
C ARG A 151 16.81 2.78 10.45
N GLY A 152 16.04 2.71 11.54
CA GLY A 152 15.24 3.84 12.03
C GLY A 152 13.91 4.02 11.32
N GLN A 153 13.44 3.03 10.55
CA GLN A 153 12.17 3.08 9.81
C GLN A 153 10.92 3.15 10.72
N CYS A 154 11.04 2.77 11.99
CA CYS A 154 9.97 2.88 12.98
C CYS A 154 10.06 4.19 13.80
N ARG A 155 11.03 5.08 13.53
CA ARG A 155 11.19 6.36 14.25
C ARG A 155 10.17 7.40 13.79
N VAL A 156 8.96 7.28 14.32
CA VAL A 156 7.78 8.09 13.98
C VAL A 156 7.23 8.87 15.19
N GLU A 157 7.87 8.75 16.35
CA GLU A 157 7.43 9.29 17.65
C GLU A 157 7.25 10.81 17.67
N GLU A 158 8.04 11.54 16.86
CA GLU A 158 7.97 13.01 16.76
C GLU A 158 7.03 13.51 15.64
N TRP A 159 6.34 12.61 14.93
CA TRP A 159 5.49 13.04 13.81
C TRP A 159 4.15 13.56 14.32
N ARG A 160 3.65 14.61 13.67
CA ARG A 160 2.41 15.31 14.02
C ARG A 160 1.65 15.66 12.75
N ASP A 161 0.39 16.04 12.91
CA ASP A 161 -0.50 16.54 11.85
C ASP A 161 -0.65 15.57 10.66
N LEU A 162 -0.44 14.26 10.89
CA LEU A 162 -0.49 13.27 9.83
C LEU A 162 -1.91 12.97 9.39
N VAL A 163 -2.09 12.80 8.08
CA VAL A 163 -3.31 12.33 7.44
C VAL A 163 -3.19 11.02 6.70
N ASP A 164 -1.97 10.61 6.38
CA ASP A 164 -1.70 9.31 5.76
C ASP A 164 -0.27 8.86 6.02
N VAL A 165 -0.01 7.58 5.74
CA VAL A 165 1.30 6.97 5.90
C VAL A 165 1.57 5.94 4.82
N GLY A 166 2.82 5.85 4.39
CA GLY A 166 3.34 4.82 3.50
C GLY A 166 4.55 4.15 4.13
N ALA A 167 4.66 2.84 3.97
CA ALA A 167 5.77 2.04 4.49
C ALA A 167 6.39 1.23 3.35
N GLY A 168 7.68 1.42 3.10
CA GLY A 168 8.46 0.68 2.12
C GLY A 168 9.28 -0.45 2.75
N ALA A 169 10.40 -0.82 2.11
CA ALA A 169 11.23 -1.88 2.66
C ALA A 169 11.90 -1.46 3.98
N LEU A 170 12.63 -0.34 3.92
CA LEU A 170 13.43 0.18 5.03
C LEU A 170 13.20 1.69 5.24
N HIS A 171 12.06 2.19 4.79
CA HIS A 171 11.69 3.60 4.94
C HIS A 171 10.19 3.73 5.21
N THR A 172 9.84 4.83 5.87
CA THR A 172 8.47 5.22 6.18
C THR A 172 8.29 6.68 5.78
N VAL A 173 7.14 7.01 5.21
CA VAL A 173 6.76 8.37 4.85
C VAL A 173 5.40 8.71 5.43
N GLY A 174 5.23 9.95 5.91
CA GLY A 174 3.98 10.46 6.44
C GLY A 174 3.52 11.67 5.64
N LEU A 175 2.23 11.69 5.28
CA LEU A 175 1.59 12.86 4.68
C LEU A 175 0.99 13.71 5.79
N ARG A 176 1.34 14.99 5.86
CA ARG A 176 0.71 15.95 6.78
C ARG A 176 -0.53 16.60 6.15
N ALA A 177 -1.46 17.05 6.98
CA ALA A 177 -2.69 17.72 6.56
C ALA A 177 -2.45 18.96 5.66
N GLY A 178 -1.32 19.65 5.84
CA GLY A 178 -0.91 20.78 5.01
C GLY A 178 -0.26 20.41 3.66
N GLY A 179 -0.31 19.14 3.24
CA GLY A 179 0.22 18.69 1.94
C GLY A 179 1.74 18.55 1.85
N THR A 180 2.43 18.56 3.00
CA THR A 180 3.88 18.32 3.11
C THR A 180 4.17 16.88 3.53
N VAL A 181 5.33 16.35 3.17
CA VAL A 181 5.73 14.97 3.48
C VAL A 181 6.89 14.93 4.49
N VAL A 182 6.79 14.02 5.46
CA VAL A 182 7.89 13.64 6.35
C VAL A 182 8.37 12.23 6.01
N ALA A 183 9.61 11.93 6.35
CA ALA A 183 10.18 10.61 6.14
C ALA A 183 11.01 10.21 7.36
N ALA A 184 10.90 8.96 7.76
CA ALA A 184 11.71 8.40 8.83
C ALA A 184 13.17 8.41 8.38
N PRO A 185 14.13 8.48 9.31
CA PRO A 185 15.53 8.33 8.97
C PRO A 185 15.71 7.03 8.16
N GLY A 186 16.30 7.18 6.97
CA GLY A 186 16.65 6.08 6.08
C GLY A 186 17.82 6.54 5.22
N ASP A 187 18.77 5.64 4.97
CA ASP A 187 20.10 5.99 4.45
C ASP A 187 20.13 6.32 2.94
N GLY A 188 18.99 6.65 2.31
CA GLY A 188 18.86 6.72 0.84
C GLY A 188 18.47 8.10 0.30
N PRO A 189 19.02 8.55 -0.85
CA PRO A 189 18.74 9.87 -1.44
C PRO A 189 17.24 10.11 -1.73
N GLY A 190 16.47 9.04 -2.01
CA GLY A 190 15.01 9.13 -2.19
C GLY A 190 14.27 9.67 -0.97
N THR A 191 14.65 9.25 0.24
CA THR A 191 14.00 9.71 1.49
C THR A 191 14.26 11.18 1.82
N VAL A 192 15.35 11.76 1.28
CA VAL A 192 15.62 13.20 1.39
C VAL A 192 14.75 13.98 0.40
N ALA A 193 14.64 13.49 -0.83
CA ALA A 193 13.87 14.17 -1.89
C ALA A 193 12.39 14.35 -1.52
N VAL A 194 11.76 13.35 -0.89
CA VAL A 194 10.32 13.44 -0.55
C VAL A 194 9.99 14.59 0.42
N ARG A 195 10.94 15.01 1.27
CA ARG A 195 10.73 16.11 2.24
C ARG A 195 10.55 17.48 1.57
N ALA A 196 10.98 17.61 0.31
CA ALA A 196 10.78 18.82 -0.48
C ALA A 196 9.40 18.89 -1.15
N TRP A 197 8.64 17.79 -1.17
CA TRP A 197 7.34 17.75 -1.84
C TRP A 197 6.30 18.63 -1.14
N ARG A 198 5.42 19.23 -1.95
CA ARG A 198 4.34 20.14 -1.58
C ARG A 198 3.10 19.83 -2.39
N ASP A 199 1.95 20.25 -1.87
CA ASP A 199 0.63 20.08 -2.50
C ASP A 199 0.26 18.61 -2.70
N VAL A 200 0.80 17.74 -1.84
CA VAL A 200 0.54 16.30 -1.88
C VAL A 200 -0.80 15.99 -1.23
N VAL A 201 -1.62 15.18 -1.90
CA VAL A 201 -2.94 14.76 -1.41
C VAL A 201 -3.04 13.25 -1.15
N ALA A 202 -2.15 12.46 -1.73
CA ALA A 202 -1.99 11.04 -1.42
C ALA A 202 -0.54 10.60 -1.67
N LEU A 203 -0.11 9.53 -1.01
CA LEU A 203 1.21 8.93 -1.24
C LEU A 203 1.17 7.40 -1.13
N SER A 204 2.16 6.75 -1.70
CA SER A 204 2.39 5.31 -1.55
C SER A 204 3.90 5.04 -1.52
N ALA A 205 4.34 4.18 -0.62
CA ALA A 205 5.73 3.71 -0.57
C ALA A 205 5.82 2.32 -1.18
N GLY A 206 6.68 2.17 -2.18
CA GLY A 206 7.14 0.88 -2.68
C GLY A 206 8.31 0.36 -1.86
N SER A 207 8.95 -0.73 -2.28
CA SER A 207 10.08 -1.27 -1.51
C SER A 207 11.24 -0.26 -1.41
N HIS A 208 11.57 0.41 -2.51
CA HIS A 208 12.73 1.32 -2.57
C HIS A 208 12.45 2.67 -3.25
N HIS A 209 11.19 2.98 -3.53
CA HIS A 209 10.76 4.27 -4.06
C HIS A 209 9.47 4.72 -3.37
N THR A 210 9.19 6.02 -3.46
CA THR A 210 7.96 6.63 -2.98
C THR A 210 7.31 7.37 -4.14
N VAL A 211 5.98 7.37 -4.18
CA VAL A 211 5.20 8.14 -5.14
C VAL A 211 4.18 9.00 -4.41
N ALA A 212 3.91 10.19 -4.93
CA ALA A 212 2.95 11.13 -4.38
C ALA A 212 2.05 11.69 -5.48
N LEU A 213 0.76 11.76 -5.19
CA LEU A 213 -0.23 12.46 -6.00
C LEU A 213 -0.34 13.90 -5.52
N ARG A 214 -0.27 14.85 -6.45
CA ARG A 214 -0.51 16.27 -6.19
C ARG A 214 -1.97 16.65 -6.43
N ALA A 215 -2.40 17.74 -5.80
CA ALA A 215 -3.76 18.26 -5.93
C ALA A 215 -4.17 18.63 -7.38
N ASP A 216 -3.19 18.90 -8.24
CA ASP A 216 -3.39 19.22 -9.67
C ASP A 216 -3.49 17.98 -10.57
N GLY A 217 -3.49 16.77 -10.01
CA GLY A 217 -3.57 15.51 -10.75
C GLY A 217 -2.24 15.05 -11.36
N THR A 218 -1.12 15.71 -11.06
CA THR A 218 0.24 15.26 -11.42
C THR A 218 0.84 14.34 -10.36
N VAL A 219 1.89 13.59 -10.73
CA VAL A 219 2.53 12.60 -9.85
C VAL A 219 4.02 12.89 -9.70
N LEU A 220 4.52 12.76 -8.47
CA LEU A 220 5.93 12.82 -8.13
C LEU A 220 6.41 11.41 -7.76
N ALA A 221 7.66 11.08 -8.10
CA ALA A 221 8.30 9.85 -7.67
C ALA A 221 9.77 10.11 -7.29
N ALA A 222 10.27 9.42 -6.27
CA ALA A 222 11.66 9.49 -5.84
C ALA A 222 12.13 8.17 -5.22
N GLY A 223 13.42 7.87 -5.37
CA GLY A 223 14.04 6.64 -4.86
C GLY A 223 14.71 5.84 -5.96
N ALA A 224 14.77 4.53 -5.78
CA ALA A 224 15.35 3.63 -6.78
C ALA A 224 14.53 3.66 -8.08
N ASP A 225 15.24 3.73 -9.21
CA ASP A 225 14.61 3.86 -10.54
C ASP A 225 15.27 2.97 -11.61
N THR A 226 15.90 1.87 -11.19
CA THR A 226 16.62 0.97 -12.10
C THR A 226 15.75 0.28 -13.14
N HIS A 227 14.42 0.38 -13.04
CA HIS A 227 13.46 -0.20 -13.97
C HIS A 227 12.49 0.86 -14.54
N GLY A 228 12.70 2.15 -14.30
CA GLY A 228 11.77 3.21 -14.69
C GLY A 228 10.51 3.30 -13.81
N GLN A 229 10.56 2.79 -12.57
CA GLN A 229 9.42 2.87 -11.65
C GLN A 229 9.08 4.29 -11.19
N CYS A 230 9.97 5.26 -11.43
CA CYS A 230 9.76 6.68 -11.21
C CYS A 230 9.39 7.46 -12.49
N ASP A 231 9.22 6.80 -13.65
CA ASP A 231 8.85 7.43 -14.93
C ASP A 231 7.36 7.86 -14.96
N VAL A 232 7.02 8.85 -14.14
CA VAL A 232 5.64 9.34 -13.93
C VAL A 232 5.42 10.76 -14.42
N GLN A 233 6.46 11.43 -14.95
CA GLN A 233 6.45 12.84 -15.35
C GLN A 233 5.41 13.21 -16.41
N GLU A 234 5.00 12.24 -17.24
CA GLU A 234 3.98 12.45 -18.29
C GLU A 234 2.56 12.13 -17.81
N TRP A 235 2.38 11.69 -16.57
CA TRP A 235 1.06 11.31 -16.06
C TRP A 235 0.24 12.56 -15.70
N ARG A 236 -1.03 12.56 -16.10
CA ARG A 236 -2.01 13.64 -15.87
C ARG A 236 -3.34 13.03 -15.44
N ASP A 237 -4.18 13.86 -14.85
CA ASP A 237 -5.53 13.52 -14.39
C ASP A 237 -5.54 12.30 -13.44
N VAL A 238 -4.47 12.11 -12.67
CA VAL A 238 -4.36 11.00 -11.71
C VAL A 238 -5.15 11.32 -10.46
N VAL A 239 -5.88 10.32 -9.94
CA VAL A 239 -6.73 10.43 -8.74
C VAL A 239 -6.35 9.42 -7.66
N ALA A 240 -5.52 8.43 -7.97
CA ALA A 240 -4.90 7.54 -6.98
C ALA A 240 -3.57 6.97 -7.49
N VAL A 241 -2.67 6.65 -6.57
CA VAL A 241 -1.36 6.06 -6.85
C VAL A 241 -1.11 4.83 -5.98
N ALA A 242 -0.38 3.85 -6.49
CA ALA A 242 0.11 2.71 -5.73
C ALA A 242 1.52 2.33 -6.16
N ALA A 243 2.40 2.04 -5.19
CA ALA A 243 3.79 1.67 -5.44
C ALA A 243 4.08 0.25 -4.96
N GLY A 244 4.56 -0.58 -5.88
CA GLY A 244 4.97 -1.97 -5.63
C GLY A 244 6.45 -2.08 -5.34
N SER A 245 7.03 -3.26 -5.58
CA SER A 245 8.46 -3.46 -5.32
C SER A 245 9.34 -2.72 -6.32
N THR A 246 8.97 -2.77 -7.60
CA THR A 246 9.73 -2.20 -8.73
C THR A 246 8.82 -1.65 -9.82
N HIS A 247 7.58 -1.31 -9.49
CA HIS A 247 6.63 -0.69 -10.41
C HIS A 247 5.67 0.24 -9.66
N THR A 248 5.02 1.12 -10.41
CA THR A 248 4.08 2.13 -9.93
C THR A 248 2.82 2.05 -10.77
N LEU A 249 1.66 2.26 -10.15
CA LEU A 249 0.36 2.38 -10.80
C LEU A 249 -0.24 3.76 -10.53
N GLY A 250 -0.97 4.30 -11.51
CA GLY A 250 -1.78 5.51 -11.39
C GLY A 250 -3.19 5.27 -11.93
N LEU A 251 -4.22 5.61 -11.14
CA LEU A 251 -5.61 5.64 -11.58
C LEU A 251 -5.90 7.02 -12.15
N ARG A 252 -6.39 7.08 -13.37
CA ARG A 252 -6.87 8.32 -13.97
C ARG A 252 -8.34 8.59 -13.62
N ALA A 253 -8.74 9.85 -13.70
CA ALA A 253 -10.12 10.28 -13.42
C ALA A 253 -11.16 9.62 -14.35
N ASP A 254 -10.75 9.18 -15.54
CA ASP A 254 -11.58 8.45 -16.49
C ASP A 254 -11.76 6.95 -16.14
N GLY A 255 -11.17 6.47 -15.04
CA GLY A 255 -11.25 5.09 -14.58
C GLY A 255 -10.27 4.13 -15.26
N THR A 256 -9.35 4.63 -16.10
CA THR A 256 -8.25 3.86 -16.69
C THR A 256 -7.02 3.86 -15.77
N VAL A 257 -6.12 2.90 -15.96
CA VAL A 257 -4.91 2.75 -15.13
C VAL A 257 -3.65 2.81 -16.01
N VAL A 258 -2.66 3.57 -15.55
CA VAL A 258 -1.31 3.62 -16.11
C VAL A 258 -0.32 2.92 -15.19
N ALA A 259 0.79 2.45 -15.76
CA ALA A 259 1.85 1.80 -15.01
C ALA A 259 3.23 2.20 -15.53
N ALA A 260 4.21 2.28 -14.63
CA ALA A 260 5.63 2.52 -14.92
C ALA A 260 6.48 1.52 -14.12
N GLY A 261 7.67 1.19 -14.61
CA GLY A 261 8.56 0.23 -13.97
C GLY A 261 8.56 -1.16 -14.59
N ASN A 262 8.97 -2.15 -13.79
CA ASN A 262 9.23 -3.51 -14.23
C ASN A 262 7.95 -4.28 -14.64
N ASP A 263 7.81 -4.60 -15.94
CA ASP A 263 6.71 -5.44 -16.46
C ASP A 263 7.05 -6.96 -16.53
N ALA A 264 8.12 -7.42 -15.87
CA ALA A 264 8.37 -8.86 -15.76
C ALA A 264 7.13 -9.55 -15.17
N ALA A 265 6.82 -10.76 -15.60
CA ALA A 265 5.58 -11.46 -15.22
C ALA A 265 4.27 -10.69 -15.50
N ARG A 266 4.28 -9.66 -16.37
CA ARG A 266 3.08 -8.96 -16.86
C ARG A 266 2.39 -8.06 -15.83
N ARG A 267 3.09 -7.67 -14.76
CA ARG A 267 2.51 -6.91 -13.63
C ARG A 267 2.11 -5.46 -13.96
N CYS A 268 2.59 -4.91 -15.08
CA CYS A 268 2.20 -3.60 -15.59
C CYS A 268 1.15 -3.70 -16.72
N ARG A 269 0.64 -4.90 -17.05
CA ARG A 269 -0.41 -5.08 -18.08
C ARG A 269 -1.78 -4.67 -17.59
N VAL A 270 -1.95 -3.37 -17.38
CA VAL A 270 -3.17 -2.73 -16.87
C VAL A 270 -4.00 -2.02 -17.93
N GLY A 271 -3.51 -1.91 -19.18
CA GLY A 271 -4.17 -1.14 -20.24
C GLY A 271 -5.56 -1.65 -20.67
N GLY A 272 -5.95 -2.86 -20.27
CA GLY A 272 -7.31 -3.39 -20.46
C GLY A 272 -8.24 -3.17 -19.26
N TRP A 273 -7.78 -2.51 -18.19
CA TRP A 273 -8.58 -2.24 -17.02
C TRP A 273 -9.41 -0.97 -17.22
N SER A 274 -10.70 -1.08 -16.94
CA SER A 274 -11.66 0.02 -16.97
C SER A 274 -12.65 -0.11 -15.82
N GLY A 275 -13.35 0.99 -15.53
CA GLY A 275 -14.32 1.04 -14.44
C GLY A 275 -13.70 0.83 -13.07
N VAL A 276 -12.41 1.14 -12.91
CA VAL A 276 -11.75 1.11 -11.59
C VAL A 276 -12.38 2.20 -10.72
N ARG A 277 -12.75 1.82 -9.49
CA ARG A 277 -13.37 2.72 -8.52
C ARG A 277 -12.41 3.88 -8.23
N SER A 278 -12.88 5.12 -8.32
CA SER A 278 -12.17 6.26 -7.75
C SER A 278 -12.23 6.21 -6.23
N ALA A 279 -11.12 6.57 -5.56
CA ALA A 279 -11.15 6.71 -4.12
C ALA A 279 -12.20 7.78 -3.74
N PRO A 280 -12.96 7.62 -2.64
CA PRO A 280 -13.80 8.69 -2.16
C PRO A 280 -12.92 9.91 -1.92
N THR A 281 -13.31 11.06 -2.48
CA THR A 281 -12.74 12.36 -2.11
C THR A 281 -12.91 12.52 -0.61
N ARG A 282 -11.80 12.61 0.13
CA ARG A 282 -11.79 12.85 1.58
C ARG A 282 -12.31 14.25 1.89
#